data_AF-A0A5C9B0C7-F1
#
_entry.id   AF-A0A5C9B0C7-F1
#
_cell.length_a   1.000
_cell.length_b   1.000
_cell.length_c   1.000
_cell.angle_alpha   90.00
_cell.angle_beta   90.00
_cell.angle_gamma   90.00
#
_symmetry.space_group_name_H-M   'P 1'
#
loop_
_entity.id
_entity.type
_entity.pdbx_description
1 polymer ?
#
loop_
_entity_poly.entity_id
_entity_poly.type
_entity_poly.pdbx_seq_one_letter_code
_entity_poly.pdbx_strand_id
1 'polypeptide(L)'
;MKLLNVENGAELRVFKGPEFPVYTVALSPDGRTIAGGGVGLGPNRPIFIWNIDSPDPVKKLDGHKDDVYRVRFNAAGNKIMSVGYTGAINIWDIAAGKPVFSSKLPTITYGGNYVAAGARIAATATDGKTYFVDLPAEAR
;
A
#
# COMPACT_ATOMS: atom_id res chain seq x y z
N MET A 1 3.76 13.99 -2.59
CA MET A 1 3.61 13.37 -3.92
C MET A 1 3.13 14.42 -4.90
N LYS A 2 3.54 14.36 -6.17
CA LYS A 2 3.08 15.28 -7.22
C LYS A 2 2.57 14.51 -8.44
N LEU A 3 1.58 15.05 -9.14
CA LEU A 3 1.19 14.63 -10.48
C LEU A 3 1.81 15.59 -11.48
N LEU A 4 2.53 15.05 -12.47
CA LEU A 4 3.23 15.82 -13.49
C LEU A 4 2.67 15.49 -14.86
N ASN A 5 2.63 16.47 -15.75
CA ASN A 5 2.48 16.24 -17.17
C ASN A 5 3.82 15.71 -17.72
N VAL A 6 3.79 14.58 -18.41
CA VAL A 6 4.99 13.91 -18.92
C VAL A 6 5.62 14.64 -20.10
N GLU A 7 4.83 15.34 -20.91
CA GLU A 7 5.30 16.00 -22.14
C GLU A 7 6.09 17.28 -21.84
N ASN A 8 5.67 18.04 -20.83
CA ASN A 8 6.26 19.35 -20.53
C ASN A 8 6.76 19.51 -19.08
N GLY A 9 6.63 18.47 -18.24
CA GLY A 9 7.07 18.49 -16.85
C GLY A 9 6.24 19.38 -15.92
N ALA A 10 5.14 19.96 -16.40
CA ALA A 10 4.32 20.87 -15.59
C ALA A 10 3.72 20.13 -14.38
N GLU A 11 3.78 20.78 -13.22
CA GLU A 11 3.12 20.28 -12.01
C GLU A 11 1.61 20.45 -12.16
N LEU A 12 0.90 19.34 -12.38
CA LEU A 12 -0.56 19.32 -12.47
C LEU A 12 -1.19 19.35 -11.07
N ARG A 13 -0.56 18.72 -10.09
CA ARG A 13 -1.09 18.63 -8.72
C ARG A 13 -0.02 18.33 -7.68
N VAL A 14 -0.23 18.85 -6.48
CA VAL A 14 0.52 18.48 -5.27
C VAL A 14 -0.44 17.85 -4.27
N PHE A 15 -0.15 16.62 -3.85
CA PHE A 15 -0.96 15.90 -2.87
C PHE A 15 -0.43 16.15 -1.45
N LYS A 16 -1.34 16.50 -0.53
CA LYS A 16 -1.04 16.80 0.88
C LYS A 16 -1.28 15.58 1.78
N GLY A 17 -0.93 15.70 3.06
CA GLY A 17 -1.31 14.76 4.13
C GLY A 17 -0.11 14.09 4.80
N PRO A 18 0.76 13.35 4.08
CA PRO A 18 1.90 12.69 4.69
C PRO A 18 2.93 13.70 5.18
N GLU A 19 3.16 13.72 6.48
CA GLU A 19 4.24 14.47 7.15
C GLU A 19 5.55 13.67 7.20
N PHE A 20 5.63 12.61 6.39
CA PHE A 20 6.72 11.65 6.39
C PHE A 20 7.06 11.18 4.97
N PRO A 21 8.30 10.71 4.72
CA PRO A 21 8.70 10.23 3.40
C PRO A 21 7.80 9.12 2.86
N VAL A 22 7.21 9.33 1.68
CA VAL A 22 6.40 8.33 0.97
C VAL A 22 7.32 7.49 0.09
N TYR A 23 7.42 6.19 0.36
CA TYR A 23 8.32 5.27 -0.35
C TYR A 23 7.61 4.44 -1.43
N THR A 24 6.28 4.40 -1.37
CA THR A 24 5.48 3.61 -2.31
C THR A 24 4.16 4.29 -2.60
N VAL A 25 3.77 4.19 -3.87
CA VAL A 25 2.47 4.63 -4.38
C VAL A 25 1.92 3.55 -5.30
N ALA A 26 0.60 3.42 -5.35
CA ALA A 26 -0.11 2.59 -6.30
C ALA A 26 -1.36 3.31 -6.79
N LEU A 27 -1.66 3.17 -8.08
CA LEU A 27 -2.96 3.50 -8.64
C LEU A 27 -3.87 2.27 -8.54
N SER A 28 -5.13 2.54 -8.24
CA SER A 28 -6.20 1.56 -8.42
C SER A 28 -6.39 1.22 -9.90
N PRO A 29 -6.99 0.06 -10.20
CA PRO A 29 -7.19 -0.39 -11.59
C PRO A 29 -8.02 0.58 -12.44
N ASP A 30 -8.92 1.37 -11.85
CA ASP A 30 -9.71 2.39 -12.56
C ASP A 30 -8.97 3.72 -12.76
N GLY A 31 -7.76 3.86 -12.20
CA GLY A 31 -6.92 5.04 -12.29
C GLY A 31 -7.37 6.24 -11.44
N ARG A 32 -8.43 6.11 -10.64
CA ARG A 32 -9.03 7.25 -9.91
C ARG A 32 -8.57 7.35 -8.47
N THR A 33 -8.23 6.23 -7.86
CA THR A 33 -7.77 6.18 -6.47
C THR A 33 -6.27 5.92 -6.40
N ILE A 34 -5.56 6.67 -5.56
CA ILE A 34 -4.15 6.48 -5.24
C ILE A 34 -4.04 5.99 -3.80
N ALA A 35 -3.18 5.00 -3.55
CA ALA A 35 -2.75 4.61 -2.22
C ALA A 35 -1.25 4.90 -2.06
N GLY A 36 -0.83 5.29 -0.87
CA GLY A 36 0.57 5.58 -0.59
C GLY A 36 0.94 5.40 0.87
N GLY A 37 2.18 4.96 1.08
CA GLY A 37 2.73 4.68 2.40
C GLY A 37 4.24 4.87 2.42
N GLY A 38 4.83 4.86 3.61
CA GLY A 38 6.26 5.05 3.74
C GLY A 38 6.79 4.93 5.16
N VAL A 39 7.83 5.71 5.43
CA VAL A 39 8.65 5.68 6.64
C VAL A 39 8.41 6.94 7.42
N GLY A 40 8.38 6.89 8.75
CA GLY A 40 8.07 8.04 9.60
C GLY A 40 8.54 7.84 11.04
N LEU A 41 8.20 8.79 11.92
CA LEU A 41 8.51 8.73 13.35
C LEU A 41 7.27 8.25 14.12
N GLY A 42 7.46 7.40 15.13
CA GLY A 42 6.38 6.86 15.95
C GLY A 42 6.06 5.38 15.69
N PRO A 43 5.05 4.82 16.36
CA PRO A 43 4.79 3.37 16.36
C PRO A 43 3.98 2.87 15.17
N ASN A 44 3.41 3.78 14.36
CA ASN A 44 2.54 3.43 13.24
C ASN A 44 2.92 4.16 11.95
N ARG A 45 2.60 3.56 10.81
CA ARG A 45 2.67 4.15 9.47
C ARG A 45 1.31 4.03 8.81
N PRO A 46 0.57 5.13 8.66
CA PRO A 46 -0.69 5.07 7.95
C PRO A 46 -0.47 4.87 6.45
N ILE A 47 -1.43 4.22 5.79
CA ILE A 47 -1.59 4.28 4.34
C ILE A 47 -2.61 5.38 4.03
N PHE A 48 -2.22 6.36 3.24
CA PHE A 48 -3.10 7.42 2.78
C PHE A 48 -3.77 7.03 1.47
N ILE A 49 -5.02 7.44 1.31
CA ILE A 49 -5.82 7.25 0.11
C ILE A 49 -6.21 8.62 -0.44
N TRP A 50 -5.99 8.84 -1.72
CA TRP A 50 -6.40 10.04 -2.44
C TRP A 50 -7.30 9.69 -3.61
N ASN A 51 -8.17 10.63 -3.98
CA ASN A 51 -8.69 10.70 -5.34
C ASN A 51 -7.68 11.47 -6.20
N ILE A 52 -7.36 10.99 -7.40
CA ILE A 52 -6.40 11.60 -8.32
C ILE A 52 -6.74 13.07 -8.65
N ASP A 53 -8.03 13.42 -8.60
CA ASP A 53 -8.56 14.75 -8.90
C ASP A 53 -8.66 15.67 -7.66
N SER A 54 -8.26 15.19 -6.47
CA SER A 54 -8.28 15.97 -5.22
C SER A 54 -6.88 16.07 -4.60
N PRO A 55 -6.44 17.26 -4.14
CA PRO A 55 -5.14 17.40 -3.48
C PRO A 55 -5.12 16.81 -2.06
N ASP A 56 -6.27 16.76 -1.39
CA ASP A 56 -6.38 16.32 0.00
C ASP A 56 -6.75 14.83 0.07
N PRO A 57 -6.21 14.07 1.03
CA PRO A 57 -6.52 12.65 1.19
C PRO A 57 -7.99 12.45 1.56
N VAL A 58 -8.62 11.45 0.96
CA VAL A 58 -10.01 11.07 1.23
C VAL A 58 -10.11 10.07 2.38
N LYS A 59 -9.03 9.33 2.67
CA LYS A 59 -8.98 8.38 3.78
C LYS A 59 -7.56 8.18 4.28
N LYS A 60 -7.46 7.75 5.54
CA LYS A 60 -6.25 7.32 6.21
C LYS A 60 -6.51 5.94 6.81
N LEU A 61 -5.67 4.97 6.49
CA LEU A 61 -5.75 3.60 6.99
C LEU A 61 -4.67 3.42 8.07
N ASP A 62 -5.08 3.49 9.33
CA ASP A 62 -4.21 3.32 10.48
C ASP A 62 -4.11 1.84 10.87
N GLY A 63 -2.90 1.38 11.25
CA GLY A 63 -2.68 0.02 11.75
C GLY A 63 -1.40 -0.67 11.28
N HIS A 64 -0.69 -0.15 10.27
CA HIS A 64 0.64 -0.65 9.94
C HIS A 64 1.60 -0.23 11.04
N LYS A 65 2.22 -1.18 11.74
CA LYS A 65 3.05 -0.90 12.93
C LYS A 65 4.53 -0.61 12.61
N ASP A 66 4.87 -0.52 11.33
CA ASP A 66 6.22 -0.29 10.85
C ASP A 66 6.22 0.36 9.46
N ASP A 67 7.43 0.71 9.00
CA ASP A 67 7.75 1.26 7.69
C ASP A 67 7.13 0.45 6.54
N VAL A 68 6.35 1.15 5.70
CA VAL A 68 5.67 0.56 4.54
C VAL A 68 6.57 0.68 3.32
N TYR A 69 7.00 -0.45 2.77
CA TYR A 69 7.87 -0.48 1.59
C TYR A 69 7.12 -0.69 0.29
N ARG A 70 5.97 -1.39 0.30
CA ARG A 70 5.10 -1.49 -0.88
C ARG A 70 3.64 -1.41 -0.50
N VAL A 71 2.86 -0.79 -1.39
CA VAL A 71 1.41 -0.90 -1.47
C VAL A 71 0.99 -1.37 -2.87
N ARG A 72 -0.06 -2.18 -2.97
CA ARG A 72 -0.67 -2.63 -4.23
C ARG A 72 -2.18 -2.74 -4.08
N PHE A 73 -2.94 -2.32 -5.09
CA PHE A 73 -4.35 -2.66 -5.18
C PHE A 73 -4.52 -4.11 -5.64
N ASN A 74 -5.60 -4.77 -5.20
CA ASN A 74 -6.08 -5.97 -5.87
C ASN A 74 -6.72 -5.61 -7.22
N ALA A 75 -7.02 -6.63 -8.04
CA ALA A 75 -7.58 -6.42 -9.38
C ALA A 75 -8.97 -5.74 -9.37
N ALA A 76 -9.74 -5.91 -8.28
CA ALA A 76 -11.03 -5.25 -8.12
C ALA A 76 -10.92 -3.80 -7.62
N GLY A 77 -9.73 -3.36 -7.18
CA GLY A 77 -9.50 -2.00 -6.66
C GLY A 77 -10.10 -1.72 -5.28
N ASN A 78 -10.73 -2.69 -4.63
CA ASN A 78 -11.39 -2.52 -3.33
C ASN A 78 -10.52 -2.93 -2.13
N LYS A 79 -9.40 -3.63 -2.37
CA LYS A 79 -8.43 -4.02 -1.34
C LYS A 79 -7.04 -3.48 -1.65
N ILE A 80 -6.27 -3.23 -0.60
CA ILE A 80 -4.86 -2.86 -0.69
C ILE A 80 -4.03 -3.89 0.06
N MET A 81 -2.95 -4.37 -0.54
CA MET A 81 -1.89 -5.10 0.15
C MET A 81 -0.80 -4.10 0.53
N SER A 82 -0.25 -4.24 1.74
CA SER A 82 0.98 -3.56 2.12
C SER A 82 1.97 -4.50 2.78
N VAL A 83 3.27 -4.23 2.60
CA VAL A 83 4.37 -4.98 3.23
C VAL A 83 5.45 -4.03 3.77
N GLY A 84 6.20 -4.47 4.79
CA GLY A 84 7.10 -3.56 5.51
C GLY A 84 8.30 -4.18 6.24
N TYR A 85 8.94 -3.33 7.06
CA TYR A 85 10.24 -3.57 7.68
C TYR A 85 10.27 -4.77 8.64
N THR A 86 9.24 -4.99 9.44
CA THR A 86 9.25 -6.15 10.37
C THR A 86 8.72 -7.43 9.73
N GLY A 87 8.56 -7.45 8.40
CA GLY A 87 7.94 -8.55 7.67
C GLY A 87 6.41 -8.54 7.74
N ALA A 88 5.80 -7.46 8.24
CA ALA A 88 4.36 -7.30 8.25
C ALA A 88 3.79 -7.39 6.83
N ILE A 89 2.70 -8.13 6.67
CA ILE A 89 1.85 -8.17 5.49
C ILE A 89 0.44 -7.83 5.96
N ASN A 90 -0.17 -6.81 5.37
CA ASN A 90 -1.55 -6.43 5.69
C ASN A 90 -2.38 -6.38 4.41
N ILE A 91 -3.61 -6.89 4.49
CA ILE A 91 -4.65 -6.65 3.50
C ILE A 91 -5.70 -5.74 4.10
N TRP A 92 -5.98 -4.64 3.41
CA TRP A 92 -6.86 -3.58 3.84
C TRP A 92 -8.12 -3.61 2.99
N ASP A 93 -9.28 -3.59 3.64
CA ASP A 93 -10.51 -3.22 2.96
C ASP A 93 -10.69 -1.71 3.01
N ILE A 94 -10.77 -1.08 1.83
CA ILE A 94 -10.84 0.38 1.72
C ILE A 94 -12.13 0.91 2.35
N ALA A 95 -13.25 0.20 2.23
CA ALA A 95 -14.52 0.61 2.86
C ALA A 95 -14.44 0.45 4.38
N ALA A 96 -13.92 -0.67 4.88
CA ALA A 96 -13.79 -0.93 6.32
C ALA A 96 -12.82 0.02 7.02
N GLY A 97 -11.78 0.52 6.32
CA GLY A 97 -10.81 1.46 6.87
C GLY A 97 -9.79 0.85 7.83
N LYS A 98 -9.74 -0.48 7.94
CA LYS A 98 -8.83 -1.24 8.80
C LYS A 98 -8.35 -2.53 8.09
N PRO A 99 -7.28 -3.19 8.57
CA PRO A 99 -6.86 -4.47 8.02
C PRO A 99 -7.96 -5.52 8.20
N VAL A 100 -8.23 -6.28 7.15
CA VAL A 100 -9.08 -7.49 7.18
C VAL A 100 -8.24 -8.77 7.32
N PHE A 101 -6.95 -8.68 7.03
CA PHE A 101 -5.98 -9.75 7.27
C PHE A 101 -4.61 -9.18 7.58
N SER A 102 -3.89 -9.82 8.49
CA SER A 102 -2.51 -9.48 8.84
C SER A 102 -1.70 -10.75 9.05
N SER A 103 -0.47 -10.76 8.54
CA SER A 103 0.52 -11.80 8.78
C SER A 103 1.90 -11.18 8.98
N LYS A 104 2.85 -11.98 9.47
CA LYS A 104 4.22 -11.54 9.71
C LYS A 104 5.21 -12.59 9.20
N LEU A 105 6.03 -12.21 8.25
CA LEU A 105 7.17 -12.99 7.78
C LEU A 105 8.34 -12.85 8.76
N PRO A 106 9.29 -13.81 8.76
CA PRO A 106 10.41 -13.80 9.71
C PRO A 106 11.44 -12.69 9.45
N THR A 107 11.33 -11.95 8.34
CA THR A 107 12.31 -10.94 7.93
C THR A 107 11.67 -9.82 7.11
N ILE A 108 12.46 -8.78 6.81
CA ILE A 108 12.02 -7.60 6.06
C ILE A 108 11.47 -7.99 4.69
N THR A 109 10.39 -7.35 4.27
CA THR A 109 9.79 -7.55 2.95
C THR A 109 9.79 -6.25 2.15
N TYR A 110 10.58 -6.18 1.08
CA TYR A 110 10.67 -5.00 0.20
C TYR A 110 9.72 -5.06 -1.01
N GLY A 111 9.15 -6.23 -1.28
CA GLY A 111 8.38 -6.49 -2.49
C GLY A 111 7.20 -7.40 -2.15
N GLY A 112 6.05 -7.12 -2.77
CA GLY A 112 4.86 -7.93 -2.63
C GLY A 112 3.93 -7.73 -3.81
N ASN A 113 3.27 -8.79 -4.28
CA ASN A 113 2.20 -8.71 -5.28
C ASN A 113 1.10 -9.74 -4.99
N TYR A 114 -0.13 -9.40 -5.37
CA TYR A 114 -1.20 -10.39 -5.49
C TYR A 114 -0.87 -11.38 -6.61
N VAL A 115 -1.09 -12.66 -6.36
CA VAL A 115 -0.92 -13.77 -7.32
C VAL A 115 -2.10 -14.73 -7.19
N ALA A 116 -2.18 -15.74 -8.08
CA ALA A 116 -3.26 -16.71 -8.09
C ALA A 116 -4.66 -16.05 -8.07
N ALA A 117 -4.90 -15.09 -8.97
CA ALA A 117 -6.13 -14.30 -9.06
C ALA A 117 -6.55 -13.61 -7.74
N GLY A 118 -5.57 -13.23 -6.91
CA GLY A 118 -5.82 -12.57 -5.61
C GLY A 118 -5.97 -13.52 -4.44
N ALA A 119 -5.91 -14.84 -4.65
CA ALA A 119 -5.98 -15.81 -3.57
C ALA A 119 -4.69 -15.87 -2.72
N ARG A 120 -3.58 -15.33 -3.21
CA ARG A 120 -2.27 -15.35 -2.55
C ARG A 120 -1.52 -14.04 -2.69
N ILE A 121 -0.58 -13.82 -1.77
CA ILE A 121 0.50 -12.84 -1.92
C ILE A 121 1.82 -13.56 -2.17
N ALA A 122 2.59 -13.08 -3.13
CA ALA A 122 4.02 -13.41 -3.27
C ALA A 122 4.85 -12.25 -2.70
N ALA A 123 5.63 -12.51 -1.65
CA ALA A 123 6.41 -11.53 -0.91
C ALA A 123 7.90 -11.86 -0.97
N THR A 124 8.71 -10.94 -1.49
CA THR A 124 10.17 -11.10 -1.57
C THR A 124 10.83 -10.53 -0.33
N ALA A 125 11.70 -11.31 0.29
CA ALA A 125 12.23 -11.02 1.61
C ALA A 125 13.77 -10.97 1.64
N THR A 126 14.34 -10.35 2.67
CA THR A 126 15.80 -10.10 2.77
C THR A 126 16.64 -11.34 3.04
N ASP A 127 16.03 -12.46 3.39
CA ASP A 127 16.70 -13.75 3.55
C ASP A 127 16.91 -14.50 2.22
N GLY A 128 16.68 -13.81 1.08
CA GLY A 128 16.83 -14.36 -0.26
C GLY A 128 15.66 -15.24 -0.70
N LYS A 129 14.56 -15.30 0.06
CA LYS A 129 13.40 -16.14 -0.25
C LYS A 129 12.22 -15.32 -0.77
N THR A 130 11.35 -16.02 -1.50
CA THR A 130 9.99 -15.54 -1.81
C THR A 130 9.00 -16.41 -1.02
N TYR A 131 8.17 -15.75 -0.22
CA TYR A 131 7.12 -16.37 0.55
C TYR A 131 5.79 -16.24 -0.18
N PHE A 132 5.03 -17.34 -0.25
CA PHE A 132 3.66 -17.32 -0.74
C PHE A 132 2.71 -17.42 0.45
N VAL A 133 1.83 -16.45 0.61
CA VAL A 133 0.87 -16.37 1.72
C VAL A 133 -0.53 -16.55 1.17
N ASP A 134 -1.21 -17.61 1.58
CA ASP A 134 -2.63 -17.84 1.26
C ASP A 134 -3.49 -16.80 1.99
N LEU A 135 -4.42 -16.20 1.25
CA LEU A 135 -5.38 -15.24 1.80
C LEU A 135 -6.71 -15.93 2.13
N PRO A 136 -7.31 -15.63 3.30
CA PRO A 136 -8.66 -16.07 3.61
C PRO A 136 -9.67 -15.31 2.74
N ALA A 137 -10.91 -15.81 2.63
CA ALA A 137 -11.89 -15.33 1.65
C ALA A 137 -12.19 -13.82 1.76
N GLU A 138 -12.24 -13.29 2.97
CA GLU A 138 -12.48 -11.88 3.29
C GLU A 138 -11.34 -10.94 2.81
N ALA A 139 -10.16 -11.48 2.57
CA ALA A 139 -8.97 -10.74 2.16
C ALA A 139 -8.65 -10.88 0.66
N ARG A 140 -9.45 -11.61 -0.11
CA ARG A 140 -9.29 -11.75 -1.57
C ARG A 140 -9.90 -10.55 -2.31
#